data_AF-V9IGE1-F1
#
_entry.id   AF-V9IGE1-F1
#
_cell.length_a   1.000
_cell.length_b   1.000
_cell.length_c   1.000
_cell.angle_alpha   90.00
_cell.angle_beta   90.00
_cell.angle_gamma   90.00
#
_symmetry.space_group_name_H-M   'P 1'
#
loop_
_entity.id
_entity.type
_entity.pdbx_description
1 polymer ?
#
loop_
_entity_poly.entity_id
_entity_poly.type
_entity_poly.pdbx_seq_one_letter_code
_entity_poly.pdbx_strand_id
1 'polypeptide(L)' 'MPIYGSMFNILSRNISTSTICNQIIKLTRLRVVDNSEIGKQAMMEGKPPRCIHIYNKKGIGYIGDRVLVAIKGEKKKVL' A
#
# COMPACT_ATOMS: atom_id res chain seq x y z
N MET A 1 29.35 -31.62 -2.73
CA MET A 1 29.51 -30.16 -2.91
C MET A 1 28.81 -29.76 -4.20
N PRO A 2 28.03 -28.66 -4.28
CA PRO A 2 27.90 -27.52 -3.38
C PRO A 2 26.57 -27.46 -2.60
N ILE A 3 26.60 -26.76 -1.47
CA ILE A 3 25.63 -26.77 -0.37
C ILE A 3 25.02 -25.35 -0.19
N TYR A 4 24.84 -24.58 -1.27
CA TYR A 4 24.63 -23.12 -1.14
C TYR A 4 23.40 -22.57 -1.88
N GLY A 5 22.30 -23.33 -1.93
CA GLY A 5 21.08 -22.88 -2.63
C GLY A 5 19.95 -22.34 -1.74
N SER A 6 19.90 -22.68 -0.45
CA SER A 6 18.66 -22.54 0.36
C SER A 6 18.71 -21.51 1.50
N MET A 7 19.78 -20.72 1.65
CA MET A 7 19.95 -19.82 2.81
C MET A 7 19.80 -18.30 2.53
N PHE A 8 19.38 -17.86 1.34
CA PHE A 8 19.21 -16.42 1.05
C PHE A 8 17.77 -15.94 0.85
N ASN A 9 16.76 -16.79 1.06
CA ASN A 9 15.35 -16.41 0.85
C ASN A 9 14.65 -15.75 2.05
N ILE A 10 15.38 -15.47 3.14
CA ILE A 10 14.80 -14.88 4.36
C ILE A 10 15.12 -13.37 4.48
N LEU A 11 16.18 -12.88 3.82
CA LEU A 11 16.62 -11.48 3.88
C LEU A 11 16.07 -10.59 2.73
N SER A 12 15.58 -11.20 1.65
CA SER A 12 15.19 -10.50 0.41
C SER A 12 13.77 -9.91 0.41
N ARG A 13 13.07 -9.88 1.55
CA ARG A 13 11.72 -9.28 1.63
C ARG A 13 11.71 -7.77 1.89
N ASN A 14 12.85 -7.15 2.19
CA ASN A 14 12.89 -5.76 2.70
C ASN A 14 13.49 -4.72 1.74
N ILE A 15 14.06 -5.09 0.59
CA ILE A 15 14.65 -4.10 -0.32
C ILE A 15 14.19 -4.41 -1.74
N SER A 16 13.39 -3.50 -2.31
CA SER A 16 13.02 -3.54 -3.72
C SER A 16 14.11 -2.84 -4.54
N THR A 17 14.66 -3.52 -5.55
CA THR A 17 15.62 -2.94 -6.50
C THR A 17 14.96 -2.27 -7.70
N SER A 18 13.62 -2.29 -7.76
CA SER A 18 12.84 -1.62 -8.81
C SER A 18 12.89 -0.10 -8.67
N THR A 19 12.80 0.62 -9.79
CA THR A 19 12.59 2.07 -9.80
C THR A 19 11.38 2.47 -8.95
N ILE A 20 11.46 3.62 -8.27
CA ILE A 20 10.37 4.13 -7.42
C ILE A 20 9.10 4.28 -8.27
N CYS A 21 8.03 3.61 -7.85
CA CYS A 21 6.77 3.62 -8.54
C CYS A 21 5.86 4.69 -7.92
N ASN A 22 5.76 5.87 -8.56
CA ASN A 22 4.94 7.00 -8.10
C ASN A 22 3.45 6.84 -8.46
N GLN A 23 2.94 5.61 -8.46
CA GLN A 23 1.57 5.30 -8.85
C GLN A 23 0.87 4.46 -7.78
N ILE A 24 -0.45 4.62 -7.71
CA ILE A 24 -1.30 3.88 -6.77
C ILE A 24 -1.97 2.73 -7.54
N ILE A 25 -1.77 1.50 -7.07
CA ILE A 25 -2.46 0.31 -7.59
C ILE A 25 -3.22 -0.39 -6.46
N LYS A 26 -3.96 -1.46 -6.78
CA LYS A 26 -4.66 -2.25 -5.76
C LYS A 26 -3.66 -2.81 -4.74
N LEU A 27 -4.09 -2.89 -3.48
CA LEU A 27 -3.34 -3.40 -2.32
C LEU A 27 -2.13 -2.57 -1.87
N THR A 28 -1.88 -1.41 -2.49
CA THR A 28 -0.85 -0.47 -2.00
C THR A 28 -1.18 -0.05 -0.57
N ARG A 29 -0.14 -0.01 0.28
CA ARG A 29 -0.23 0.54 1.62
C ARG A 29 -0.07 2.05 1.52
N LEU A 30 -1.03 2.79 2.05
CA LEU A 30 -1.04 4.24 2.04
C LEU A 30 -0.83 4.76 3.47
N ARG A 31 -0.32 5.98 3.59
CA ARG A 31 -0.24 6.71 4.85
C ARG A 31 -1.31 7.79 4.85
N VAL A 32 -2.17 7.81 5.86
CA VAL A 32 -3.09 8.94 6.06
C VAL A 32 -2.27 10.13 6.58
N VAL A 33 -2.34 11.25 5.87
CA VAL A 33 -1.72 12.52 6.26
C VAL A 33 -2.77 13.49 6.82
N ASP A 34 -4.05 13.18 6.64
CA ASP A 34 -5.16 14.00 7.14
C ASP A 34 -5.30 13.95 8.66
N ASN A 35 -5.94 14.97 9.23
CA ASN A 35 -6.21 15.08 10.66
C ASN A 35 -7.36 14.18 11.17
N SER A 36 -7.87 13.27 10.35
CA SER A 36 -9.00 12.39 10.71
C SER A 36 -8.65 11.41 11.83
N GLU A 37 -9.57 11.23 12.78
CA GLU A 37 -9.39 10.30 13.90
C GLU A 37 -9.26 8.85 13.45
N ILE A 38 -10.05 8.46 12.44
CA ILE A 38 -10.04 7.09 11.87
C ILE A 38 -8.67 6.76 11.28
N GLY A 39 -8.05 7.71 10.58
CA GLY A 39 -6.71 7.54 10.02
C GLY A 39 -5.64 7.38 11.09
N LYS A 40 -5.69 8.23 12.14
CA LYS A 40 -4.76 8.16 13.28
C LYS A 40 -4.88 6.84 14.04
N GLN A 41 -6.10 6.39 14.30
CA GLN A 41 -6.35 5.11 14.98
C GLN A 41 -5.88 3.91 14.16
N ALA A 42 -6.12 3.89 12.84
CA ALA A 42 -5.65 2.82 11.96
C ALA A 42 -4.12 2.71 11.93
N MET A 43 -3.43 3.86 11.96
CA MET A 43 -1.97 3.90 12.05
C MET A 43 -1.47 3.41 13.43
N MET A 44 -2.18 3.74 14.51
CA MET A 44 -1.85 3.30 15.87
C MET A 44 -2.05 1.78 16.06
N GLU A 45 -3.08 1.21 15.45
CA GLU A 45 -3.33 -0.24 15.44
C GLU A 45 -2.28 -1.02 14.60
N GLY A 46 -1.46 -0.32 13.80
CA GLY A 46 -0.44 -0.93 12.94
C GLY A 46 -1.01 -1.58 11.67
N LYS A 47 -2.26 -1.28 11.31
CA LYS A 47 -2.91 -1.74 10.07
C LYS A 47 -3.05 -0.57 9.11
N PRO A 48 -2.02 -0.27 8.29
CA PRO A 48 -2.07 0.87 7.38
C PRO A 48 -3.18 0.69 6.33
N PRO A 49 -3.81 1.79 5.91
CA PRO A 49 -4.80 1.80 4.85
C PRO A 49 -4.36 1.08 3.57
N ARG A 50 -5.27 0.37 2.92
CA ARG A 50 -4.99 -0.30 1.63
C ARG A 50 -5.96 0.10 0.54
N CYS A 51 -5.43 0.39 -0.65
CA CYS A 51 -6.24 0.64 -1.83
C CYS A 51 -6.97 -0.63 -2.27
N ILE A 52 -8.29 -0.53 -2.50
CA ILE A 52 -9.14 -1.61 -3.00
C ILE A 52 -9.48 -1.38 -4.47
N HIS A 53 -9.78 -0.13 -4.83
CA HIS A 53 -10.26 0.21 -6.17
C HIS A 53 -9.80 1.61 -6.56
N ILE A 54 -9.32 1.76 -7.80
CA ILE A 54 -9.05 3.05 -8.43
C ILE A 54 -10.18 3.31 -9.41
N TYR A 55 -10.77 4.51 -9.37
CA TYR A 55 -11.82 4.92 -10.30
C TYR A 55 -11.25 5.31 -11.67
N ASN A 56 -10.47 4.41 -12.29
CA ASN A 56 -9.87 4.60 -13.60
C ASN A 56 -9.97 3.29 -14.40
N LYS A 57 -10.17 3.39 -15.72
CA LYS A 57 -10.20 2.24 -16.63
C LYS A 57 -8.88 1.48 -16.66
N LYS A 58 -7.76 2.17 -16.46
CA LYS A 58 -6.40 1.58 -16.49
C LYS A 58 -6.03 0.82 -15.21
N GLY A 59 -6.74 1.05 -14.10
CA GLY A 59 -6.40 0.47 -12.80
C GLY A 59 -5.08 0.98 -12.19
N ILE A 60 -4.55 2.09 -12.71
CA ILE A 60 -3.37 2.80 -12.22
C ILE A 60 -3.85 4.20 -11.82
N GLY A 61 -3.59 4.58 -10.57
CA GLY A 61 -3.92 5.88 -10.01
C GLY A 61 -2.71 6.80 -10.00
N TYR A 62 -2.90 8.02 -10.51
CA TYR A 62 -1.96 9.13 -10.39
C TYR A 62 -2.52 10.20 -9.46
N ILE A 63 -1.78 11.29 -9.29
CA ILE A 63 -2.19 12.42 -8.46
C ILE A 63 -3.53 12.98 -8.97
N GLY A 64 -4.50 13.13 -8.07
CA GLY A 64 -5.83 13.65 -8.37
C GLY A 64 -6.86 12.58 -8.78
N ASP A 65 -6.45 11.32 -8.94
CA ASP A 65 -7.39 10.22 -9.16
C ASP A 65 -8.12 9.85 -7.88
N ARG A 66 -9.42 9.55 -7.99
CA ARG A 66 -10.20 9.04 -6.87
C ARG A 66 -9.87 7.58 -6.61
N VAL A 67 -9.71 7.24 -5.34
CA VAL A 67 -9.38 5.90 -4.89
C VAL A 67 -10.30 5.46 -3.75
N LEU A 68 -10.63 4.17 -3.69
CA LEU A 68 -11.34 3.54 -2.59
C LEU A 68 -10.34 2.81 -1.70
N VAL A 69 -10.31 3.15 -0.42
CA VAL A 69 -9.35 2.64 0.55
C VAL A 69 -10.08 1.96 1.71
N ALA A 70 -9.54 0.83 2.17
CA ALA A 70 -9.96 0.19 3.41
C ALA A 70 -9.20 0.82 4.58
N ILE A 71 -9.91 1.44 5.53
CA ILE A 71 -9.33 1.99 6.76
C ILE A 71 -10.16 1.46 7.94
N LYS A 72 -9.51 0.79 8.90
CA LYS A 72 -10.15 0.24 10.10
C LYS A 72 -11.43 -0.60 9.82
N GLY A 73 -11.44 -1.35 8.71
CA GLY A 73 -12.59 -2.17 8.30
C GLY A 73 -13.68 -1.43 7.52
N GLU A 74 -13.57 -0.11 7.39
CA GLU A 74 -14.49 0.72 6.60
C GLU A 74 -13.95 0.99 5.19
N LYS A 75 -14.87 1.19 4.24
CA LYS A 75 -14.54 1.60 2.87
C LYS A 75 -14.69 3.12 2.75
N LYS A 76 -13.60 3.84 2.49
CA LYS A 76 -13.59 5.30 2.31
C LYS A 76 -13.15 5.67 0.91
N LYS A 77 -13.88 6.59 0.27
CA LYS A 77 -13.43 7.23 -0.98
C LYS A 77 -12.53 8.39 -0.63
N VAL A 78 -11.36 8.46 -1.24
CA VAL A 78 -10.32 9.46 -1.02
C VAL A 78 -9.75 9.92 -2.37
N LEU A 79 -9.03 11.04 -2.33
CA LEU A 79 -8.23 11.60 -3.42
C LEU A 79 -6.74 11.41 -3.11
#